data_AF-A0A5E3WN03-F1
#
_entry.id   AF-A0A5E3WN03-F1
#
_cell.length_a   1.000
_cell.length_b   1.000
_cell.length_c   1.000
_cell.angle_alpha   90.00
_cell.angle_beta   90.00
_cell.angle_gamma   90.00
#
_symmetry.space_group_name_H-M   'P 1'
#
loop_
_entity.id
_entity.type
_entity.pdbx_description
1 polymer ?
#
loop_
_entity_poly.entity_id
_entity_poly.type
_entity_poly.pdbx_seq_one_letter_code
_entity_poly.pdbx_strand_id
1 'polypeptide(L)'
;MSGLDSILKRRAPSAWHRFLASPSEYLAQFVYYGRLRSFESRPSPIKRSQSPSRPIRLVCISDTHSTHASQPPLPEGDILIHAGDLTYSGTPAELESALGWLDSQPQSVKIFVAGNHDTGLADARERERLLNRHPALIYLDDEETTINVHGRTLRIYGSPRTPKHGSWPFQYPRVPADAPHTDVWSSISPATDILVTHGPPMSHLDCGGLGCAALLEALWRVRPRVHVFGHVHAGRGLERVAWGRSQRAYEGVCRGEGWLGLAKLLCWTFVEKLRGSLQDDGTVLVNAAAVGGLRDDRRLGAIVVHI
;
A
#
# COMPACT_ATOMS: atom_id res chain seq x y z
N MET A 1 -13.64 -3.30 -35.46
CA MET A 1 -13.02 -3.63 -34.15
C MET A 1 -14.09 -3.47 -33.10
N SER A 2 -14.37 -4.51 -32.31
CA SER A 2 -15.48 -4.46 -31.34
C SER A 2 -15.21 -3.41 -30.26
N GLY A 3 -16.27 -2.85 -29.64
CA GLY A 3 -16.13 -1.91 -28.52
C GLY A 3 -15.43 -2.50 -27.28
N LEU A 4 -15.33 -3.84 -27.19
CA LEU A 4 -14.59 -4.52 -26.12
C LEU A 4 -13.09 -4.56 -26.42
N ASP A 5 -12.69 -4.70 -27.69
CA ASP A 5 -11.27 -4.66 -28.09
C ASP A 5 -10.64 -3.27 -27.86
N SER A 6 -11.42 -2.20 -28.01
CA SER A 6 -10.95 -0.83 -27.78
C SER A 6 -10.81 -0.49 -26.30
N ILE A 7 -11.60 -1.11 -25.43
CA ILE A 7 -11.46 -1.01 -23.96
C ILE A 7 -10.26 -1.84 -23.49
N LEU A 8 -10.11 -3.06 -24.01
CA LEU A 8 -9.02 -3.98 -23.62
C LEU A 8 -7.64 -3.54 -24.13
N LYS A 9 -7.57 -2.76 -25.21
CA LYS A 9 -6.30 -2.26 -25.79
C LYS A 9 -6.08 -0.77 -25.56
N ARG A 10 -6.75 -0.17 -24.57
CA ARG A 10 -6.61 1.26 -24.28
C ARG A 10 -5.16 1.54 -23.85
N ARG A 11 -4.37 2.12 -24.76
CA ARG A 11 -3.02 2.60 -24.45
C ARG A 11 -3.11 3.61 -23.32
N ALA A 12 -2.18 3.54 -22.37
CA ALA A 12 -2.03 4.57 -21.35
C ALA A 12 -1.92 5.95 -22.03
N PRO A 13 -2.58 6.99 -21.50
CA PRO A 13 -2.55 8.32 -22.10
C PRO A 13 -1.11 8.83 -22.18
N SER A 14 -0.77 9.48 -23.31
CA SER A 14 0.55 10.08 -23.50
C SER A 14 0.81 11.17 -22.46
N ALA A 15 2.08 11.53 -22.26
CA ALA A 15 2.44 12.65 -21.39
C ALA A 15 1.71 13.94 -21.78
N TRP A 16 1.59 14.21 -23.08
CA TRP A 16 0.87 15.38 -23.61
C TRP A 16 -0.63 15.34 -23.30
N HIS A 17 -1.29 14.18 -23.44
CA HIS A 17 -2.70 14.05 -23.08
C HIS A 17 -2.93 14.23 -21.58
N ARG A 18 -2.05 13.69 -20.72
CA ARG A 18 -2.14 13.90 -19.26
C ARG A 18 -1.96 15.37 -18.90
N PHE A 19 -0.99 16.06 -19.51
CA PHE A 19 -0.79 17.49 -19.32
C PHE A 19 -2.00 18.31 -19.74
N LEU A 20 -2.57 18.06 -20.92
CA LEU A 20 -3.75 18.79 -21.39
C LEU A 20 -4.99 18.56 -20.50
N ALA A 21 -5.14 17.35 -19.94
CA ALA A 21 -6.25 17.03 -19.06
C ALA A 21 -6.13 17.71 -17.68
N SER A 22 -4.95 17.66 -17.06
CA SER A 22 -4.69 18.23 -15.73
C SER A 22 -3.29 18.88 -15.67
N PRO A 23 -3.11 20.10 -16.20
CA PRO A 23 -1.78 20.72 -16.31
C PRO A 23 -1.07 20.90 -14.97
N SER A 24 -1.79 21.38 -13.96
CA SER A 24 -1.24 21.62 -12.61
C SER A 24 -0.81 20.31 -11.93
N GLU A 25 -1.62 19.26 -12.06
CA GLU A 25 -1.33 17.94 -11.50
C GLU A 25 -0.13 17.29 -12.19
N TYR A 26 -0.06 17.37 -13.53
CA TYR A 26 1.08 16.87 -14.29
C TYR A 26 2.39 17.53 -13.86
N LEU A 27 2.38 18.87 -13.68
CA LEU A 27 3.54 19.62 -13.21
C LEU A 27 3.87 19.30 -11.74
N ALA A 28 2.87 19.12 -10.89
CA ALA A 28 3.07 18.72 -9.50
C ALA A 28 3.73 17.34 -9.40
N GLN A 29 3.27 16.37 -10.19
CA GLN A 29 3.88 15.05 -10.30
C GLN A 29 5.34 15.15 -10.78
N PHE A 30 5.62 15.99 -11.77
CA PHE A 30 6.99 16.22 -12.24
C PHE A 30 7.91 16.73 -11.12
N VAL A 31 7.46 17.73 -10.35
CA VAL A 31 8.21 18.27 -9.20
C VAL A 31 8.39 17.20 -8.12
N TYR A 32 7.32 16.48 -7.80
CA TYR A 32 7.28 15.45 -6.77
C TYR A 32 8.25 14.30 -7.06
N TYR A 33 8.14 13.68 -8.24
CA TYR A 33 9.03 12.58 -8.62
C TYR A 33 10.47 13.03 -8.86
N GLY A 34 10.70 14.26 -9.35
CA GLY A 34 12.03 14.84 -9.43
C GLY A 34 12.71 14.95 -8.06
N ARG A 35 11.92 15.32 -7.04
CA ARG A 35 12.37 15.32 -5.66
C ARG A 35 12.66 13.90 -5.14
N LEU A 36 11.74 12.94 -5.30
CA LEU A 36 11.94 11.56 -4.82
C LEU A 36 13.26 10.96 -5.35
N ARG A 37 13.55 11.12 -6.64
CA ARG A 37 14.82 10.69 -7.24
C ARG A 37 16.05 11.36 -6.63
N SER A 38 15.91 12.63 -6.23
CA SER A 38 16.98 13.38 -5.55
C SER A 38 17.19 12.91 -4.10
N PHE A 39 16.17 12.33 -3.46
CA PHE A 39 16.29 11.72 -2.13
C PHE A 39 16.94 10.34 -2.22
N GLU A 40 16.55 9.50 -3.17
CA GLU A 40 17.13 8.17 -3.37
C GLU A 40 18.61 8.21 -3.76
N SER A 41 19.04 9.26 -4.47
CA SER A 41 20.43 9.46 -4.87
C SER A 41 21.33 10.06 -3.79
N ARG A 42 20.76 10.51 -2.66
CA ARG A 42 21.57 11.01 -1.53
C ARG A 42 22.03 9.82 -0.67
N PRO A 43 23.34 9.66 -0.43
CA PRO A 43 23.79 8.70 0.58
C PRO A 43 23.18 9.11 1.92
N SER A 44 22.45 8.19 2.57
CA SER A 44 21.95 8.41 3.92
C SER A 44 23.09 8.90 4.81
N PRO A 45 23.03 10.10 5.41
CA PRO A 45 23.99 10.47 6.43
C PRO A 45 23.84 9.46 7.56
N ILE A 46 24.85 8.62 7.71
CA ILE A 46 24.93 7.59 8.74
C ILE A 46 24.99 8.32 10.08
N LYS A 47 23.82 8.58 10.70
CA LYS A 47 23.77 8.70 12.15
C LYS A 47 23.95 7.28 12.67
N ARG A 48 25.20 6.94 13.01
CA ARG A 48 25.55 5.75 13.80
C ARG A 48 24.75 5.82 15.11
N SER A 49 23.55 5.25 15.15
CA SER A 49 22.96 4.85 16.42
C SER A 49 23.75 3.62 16.89
N GLN A 50 24.21 3.67 18.13
CA GLN A 50 25.09 2.67 18.71
C GLN A 50 24.28 1.43 19.12
N SER A 51 23.88 0.64 18.12
CA SER A 51 23.79 -0.83 18.16
C SER A 51 23.40 -1.30 16.74
N PRO A 52 24.16 -2.18 16.08
CA PRO A 52 23.78 -2.68 14.77
C PRO A 52 22.71 -3.76 14.98
N SER A 53 21.51 -3.37 15.41
CA SER A 53 20.38 -4.31 15.37
C SER A 53 20.18 -4.74 13.93
N ARG A 54 20.22 -6.05 13.68
CA ARG A 54 20.01 -6.65 12.36
C ARG A 54 18.69 -6.09 11.77
N PRO A 55 18.71 -5.48 10.57
CA PRO A 55 17.49 -5.03 9.90
C PRO A 55 16.46 -6.16 9.77
N ILE A 56 15.19 -5.86 10.01
CA ILE A 56 14.08 -6.81 9.87
C ILE A 56 13.67 -6.76 8.41
N ARG A 57 13.62 -7.92 7.76
CA ARG A 57 13.27 -8.10 6.36
C ARG A 57 11.79 -8.46 6.24
N LEU A 58 11.02 -7.54 5.69
CA LEU A 58 9.61 -7.78 5.37
C LEU A 58 9.52 -8.26 3.92
N VAL A 59 8.85 -9.38 3.71
CA VAL A 59 8.48 -9.91 2.39
C VAL A 59 7.01 -9.56 2.17
N CYS A 60 6.76 -8.63 1.27
CA CYS A 60 5.44 -8.07 1.01
C CYS A 60 4.90 -8.61 -0.31
N ILE A 61 3.70 -9.19 -0.28
CA ILE A 61 2.97 -9.64 -1.46
C ILE A 61 1.49 -9.29 -1.31
N SER A 62 0.74 -9.23 -2.40
CA SER A 62 -0.70 -8.99 -2.42
C SER A 62 -1.26 -9.47 -3.74
N ASP A 63 -2.59 -9.57 -3.88
CA ASP A 63 -3.25 -9.79 -5.17
C ASP A 63 -2.69 -11.01 -5.90
N THR A 64 -2.57 -12.14 -5.19
CA THR A 64 -2.10 -13.37 -5.81
C THR A 64 -3.21 -14.03 -6.62
N HIS A 65 -4.49 -13.73 -6.37
CA HIS A 65 -5.63 -14.14 -7.22
C HIS A 65 -5.65 -15.65 -7.54
N SER A 66 -5.45 -16.50 -6.53
CA SER A 66 -5.32 -17.97 -6.68
C SER A 66 -4.11 -18.44 -7.50
N THR A 67 -3.15 -17.56 -7.82
CA THR A 67 -1.96 -17.87 -8.63
C THR A 67 -0.68 -18.06 -7.80
N HIS A 68 -0.81 -18.16 -6.47
CA HIS A 68 0.29 -18.25 -5.50
C HIS A 68 1.34 -19.33 -5.83
N ALA A 69 0.93 -20.51 -6.32
CA ALA A 69 1.85 -21.58 -6.72
C ALA A 69 2.69 -21.25 -7.97
N SER A 70 2.23 -20.30 -8.79
CA SER A 70 2.92 -19.85 -10.03
C SER A 70 3.71 -18.56 -9.84
N GLN A 71 3.68 -17.97 -8.63
CA GLN A 71 4.48 -16.79 -8.32
C GLN A 71 5.97 -17.17 -8.27
N PRO A 72 6.89 -16.24 -8.55
CA PRO A 72 8.30 -16.42 -8.25
C PRO A 72 8.49 -16.86 -6.79
N PRO A 73 9.47 -17.72 -6.50
CA PRO A 73 9.77 -18.13 -5.14
C PRO A 73 9.92 -16.92 -4.22
N LEU A 74 9.31 -16.99 -3.04
CA LEU A 74 9.43 -15.92 -2.07
C LEU A 74 10.89 -15.79 -1.62
N PRO A 75 11.45 -14.57 -1.59
CA PRO A 75 12.77 -14.36 -1.02
C PRO A 75 12.75 -14.65 0.48
N GLU A 76 13.91 -14.97 1.03
CA GLU A 76 14.07 -15.08 2.48
C GLU A 76 13.67 -13.78 3.19
N GLY A 77 13.14 -13.91 4.40
CA GLY A 77 12.82 -12.76 5.25
C GLY A 77 12.37 -13.19 6.63
N ASP A 78 12.14 -12.22 7.50
CA ASP A 78 11.73 -12.48 8.89
C ASP A 78 10.20 -12.46 9.04
N ILE A 79 9.52 -11.61 8.25
CA ILE A 79 8.05 -11.43 8.27
C ILE A 79 7.52 -11.53 6.84
N LEU A 80 6.50 -12.36 6.61
CA LEU A 80 5.73 -12.40 5.38
C LEU A 80 4.39 -11.69 5.58
N ILE A 81 4.06 -10.75 4.69
CA ILE A 81 2.80 -10.00 4.69
C ILE A 81 2.07 -10.22 3.36
N HIS A 82 0.82 -10.68 3.41
CA HIS A 82 -0.09 -10.72 2.26
C HIS A 82 -1.20 -9.67 2.41
N ALA A 83 -1.24 -8.65 1.55
CA ALA A 83 -2.14 -7.50 1.69
C ALA A 83 -3.52 -7.66 0.98
N GLY A 84 -4.12 -8.85 1.08
CA GLY A 84 -5.43 -9.15 0.49
C GLY A 84 -5.43 -9.64 -0.96
N ASP A 85 -6.60 -10.08 -1.42
CA ASP A 85 -6.85 -10.74 -2.71
C ASP A 85 -5.96 -11.97 -2.90
N LEU A 86 -6.04 -12.88 -1.94
CA LEU A 86 -5.38 -14.18 -1.99
C LEU A 86 -5.99 -15.06 -3.10
N THR A 87 -7.29 -14.86 -3.34
CA THR A 87 -8.12 -15.70 -4.20
C THR A 87 -8.79 -14.91 -5.31
N TYR A 88 -9.31 -15.60 -6.33
CA TYR A 88 -10.07 -14.95 -7.40
C TYR A 88 -11.55 -14.76 -7.03
N SER A 89 -12.15 -15.68 -6.27
CA SER A 89 -13.58 -15.60 -5.90
C SER A 89 -13.86 -15.80 -4.41
N GLY A 90 -12.87 -16.20 -3.62
CA GLY A 90 -13.05 -16.44 -2.18
C GLY A 90 -13.78 -17.73 -1.86
N THR A 91 -13.79 -18.70 -2.77
CA THR A 91 -14.38 -20.01 -2.48
C THR A 91 -13.58 -20.72 -1.38
N PRO A 92 -14.20 -21.59 -0.56
CA PRO A 92 -13.49 -22.35 0.46
C PRO A 92 -12.27 -23.13 -0.06
N ALA A 93 -12.36 -23.69 -1.26
CA ALA A 93 -11.26 -24.43 -1.88
C ALA A 93 -10.09 -23.52 -2.28
N GLU A 94 -10.37 -22.32 -2.82
CA GLU A 94 -9.33 -21.34 -3.14
C GLU A 94 -8.65 -20.82 -1.87
N LEU A 95 -9.43 -20.51 -0.84
CA LEU A 95 -8.91 -20.02 0.43
C LEU A 95 -8.05 -21.08 1.14
N GLU A 96 -8.51 -22.33 1.20
CA GLU A 96 -7.72 -23.43 1.76
C GLU A 96 -6.39 -23.61 1.00
N SER A 97 -6.42 -23.52 -0.34
CA SER A 97 -5.19 -23.58 -1.16
C SER A 97 -4.25 -22.42 -0.86
N ALA A 98 -4.78 -21.19 -0.81
CA ALA A 98 -3.96 -19.99 -0.62
C ALA A 98 -3.39 -19.90 0.81
N LEU A 99 -4.19 -20.22 1.84
CA LEU A 99 -3.74 -20.25 3.22
C LEU A 99 -2.76 -21.40 3.47
N GLY A 100 -3.00 -22.57 2.88
CA GLY A 100 -2.03 -23.68 2.92
C GLY A 100 -0.69 -23.31 2.29
N TRP A 101 -0.71 -22.60 1.15
CA TRP A 101 0.52 -22.06 0.57
C TRP A 101 1.19 -21.04 1.50
N LEU A 102 0.45 -20.09 2.05
CA LEU A 102 0.98 -19.05 2.93
C LEU A 102 1.60 -19.64 4.20
N ASP A 103 0.94 -20.61 4.81
CA ASP A 103 1.37 -21.29 6.03
C ASP A 103 2.65 -22.10 5.81
N SER A 104 2.79 -22.71 4.63
CA SER A 104 3.99 -23.48 4.24
C SER A 104 5.26 -22.65 4.05
N GLN A 105 5.16 -21.31 4.01
CA GLN A 105 6.31 -20.44 3.78
C GLN A 105 7.25 -20.42 4.99
N PRO A 106 8.59 -20.30 4.76
CA PRO A 106 9.61 -20.47 5.81
C PRO A 106 9.69 -19.33 6.83
N GLN A 107 9.07 -18.18 6.55
CA GLN A 107 9.04 -17.03 7.45
C GLN A 107 8.33 -17.41 8.76
N SER A 108 8.93 -17.07 9.89
CA SER A 108 8.39 -17.39 11.22
C SER A 108 7.13 -16.60 11.56
N VAL A 109 6.97 -15.41 11.01
CA VAL A 109 5.79 -14.58 11.18
C VAL A 109 5.12 -14.39 9.82
N LYS A 110 3.82 -14.74 9.75
CA LYS A 110 3.01 -14.68 8.53
C LYS A 110 1.71 -13.96 8.86
N ILE A 111 1.54 -12.77 8.27
CA ILE A 111 0.40 -11.89 8.50
C ILE A 111 -0.34 -11.71 7.19
N PHE A 112 -1.67 -11.69 7.24
CA PHE A 112 -2.47 -11.33 6.09
C PHE A 112 -3.72 -10.56 6.47
N VAL A 113 -4.23 -9.78 5.52
CA VAL A 113 -5.58 -9.23 5.53
C VAL A 113 -6.34 -9.81 4.33
N ALA A 114 -7.67 -9.75 4.37
CA ALA A 114 -8.49 -10.09 3.22
C ALA A 114 -8.47 -8.96 2.17
N GLY A 115 -8.81 -9.28 0.93
CA GLY A 115 -9.19 -8.31 -0.09
C GLY A 115 -10.64 -8.50 -0.54
N ASN A 116 -11.05 -7.71 -1.53
CA ASN A 116 -12.44 -7.75 -2.00
C ASN A 116 -12.80 -9.07 -2.72
N HIS A 117 -11.82 -9.84 -3.18
CA HIS A 117 -12.03 -11.16 -3.79
C HIS A 117 -12.12 -12.30 -2.78
N ASP A 118 -11.68 -12.11 -1.53
CA ASP A 118 -11.63 -13.16 -0.51
C ASP A 118 -12.97 -13.33 0.21
N THR A 119 -14.05 -13.49 -0.56
CA THR A 119 -15.44 -13.47 -0.08
C THR A 119 -15.74 -14.43 1.06
N GLY A 120 -15.14 -15.62 1.08
CA GLY A 120 -15.30 -16.58 2.18
C GLY A 120 -14.78 -16.08 3.53
N LEU A 121 -13.82 -15.15 3.57
CA LEU A 121 -13.33 -14.54 4.82
C LEU A 121 -14.30 -13.50 5.40
N ALA A 122 -15.30 -13.06 4.63
CA ALA A 122 -16.34 -12.17 5.11
C ALA A 122 -17.43 -12.92 5.90
N ASP A 123 -17.56 -14.23 5.70
CA ASP A 123 -18.41 -15.09 6.52
C ASP A 123 -17.67 -15.50 7.79
N ALA A 124 -18.21 -15.15 8.96
CA ALA A 124 -17.54 -15.38 10.23
C ALA A 124 -17.29 -16.87 10.53
N ARG A 125 -18.21 -17.74 10.13
CA ARG A 125 -18.13 -19.19 10.39
C ARG A 125 -17.08 -19.85 9.52
N GLU A 126 -17.06 -19.52 8.22
CA GLU A 126 -16.06 -20.05 7.30
C GLU A 126 -14.68 -19.48 7.62
N ARG A 127 -14.59 -18.19 7.96
CA ARG A 127 -13.34 -17.59 8.45
C ARG A 127 -12.80 -18.31 9.68
N GLU A 128 -13.62 -18.51 10.72
CA GLU A 128 -13.19 -19.23 11.94
C GLU A 128 -12.70 -20.65 11.61
N ARG A 129 -13.43 -21.37 10.74
CA ARG A 129 -13.03 -22.70 10.28
C ARG A 129 -11.67 -22.70 9.59
N LEU A 130 -11.42 -21.75 8.69
CA LEU A 130 -10.15 -21.63 7.96
C LEU A 130 -8.99 -21.26 8.90
N LEU A 131 -9.18 -20.28 9.78
CA LEU A 131 -8.14 -19.86 10.73
C LEU A 131 -7.77 -20.97 11.73
N ASN A 132 -8.75 -21.76 12.17
CA ASN A 132 -8.49 -22.91 13.04
C ASN A 132 -7.65 -24.01 12.37
N ARG A 133 -7.65 -24.09 11.03
CA ARG A 133 -6.79 -25.02 10.27
C ARG A 133 -5.38 -24.48 10.03
N HIS A 134 -5.19 -23.17 10.15
CA HIS A 134 -3.92 -22.49 9.96
C HIS A 134 -3.55 -21.60 11.16
N PRO A 135 -3.40 -22.16 12.37
CA PRO A 135 -3.25 -21.39 13.60
C PRO A 135 -1.94 -20.59 13.69
N ALA A 136 -0.97 -20.86 12.81
CA ALA A 136 0.29 -20.10 12.73
C ALA A 136 0.16 -18.81 11.90
N LEU A 137 -0.93 -18.66 11.12
CA LEU A 137 -1.20 -17.45 10.37
C LEU A 137 -1.89 -16.41 11.25
N ILE A 138 -1.48 -15.15 11.12
CA ILE A 138 -2.11 -14.03 11.80
C ILE A 138 -2.99 -13.29 10.79
N TYR A 139 -4.30 -13.46 10.91
CA TYR A 139 -5.28 -12.67 10.16
C TYR A 139 -5.61 -11.39 10.92
N LEU A 140 -5.68 -10.26 10.21
CA LEU A 140 -6.06 -8.97 10.80
C LEU A 140 -7.27 -8.38 10.06
N ASP A 141 -8.32 -8.02 10.82
CA ASP A 141 -9.56 -7.44 10.32
C ASP A 141 -9.98 -6.25 11.18
N ASP A 142 -9.39 -5.08 10.90
CA ASP A 142 -9.46 -3.87 11.73
C ASP A 142 -8.84 -4.04 13.13
N GLU A 143 -7.86 -4.94 13.23
CA GLU A 143 -7.21 -5.33 14.48
C GLU A 143 -5.71 -5.05 14.45
N GLU A 144 -5.11 -5.00 15.64
CA GLU A 144 -3.66 -4.92 15.81
C GLU A 144 -3.10 -6.18 16.46
N THR A 145 -1.85 -6.47 16.12
CA THR A 145 -1.04 -7.50 16.79
C THR A 145 0.33 -6.92 17.15
N THR A 146 0.99 -7.58 18.10
CA THR A 146 2.34 -7.25 18.50
C THR A 146 3.22 -8.49 18.35
N ILE A 147 4.33 -8.35 17.64
CA ILE A 147 5.29 -9.43 17.41
C ILE A 147 6.68 -9.03 17.94
N ASN A 148 7.50 -10.01 18.27
CA ASN A 148 8.90 -9.80 18.62
C ASN A 148 9.80 -10.44 17.56
N VAL A 149 10.65 -9.64 16.93
CA VAL A 149 11.60 -10.10 15.91
C VAL A 149 12.96 -9.48 16.21
N HIS A 150 14.00 -10.31 16.34
CA HIS A 150 15.36 -9.88 16.68
C HIS A 150 15.43 -9.00 17.95
N GLY A 151 14.59 -9.29 18.95
CA GLY A 151 14.51 -8.53 20.20
C GLY A 151 13.78 -7.19 20.08
N ARG A 152 13.20 -6.87 18.91
CA ARG A 152 12.41 -5.66 18.67
C ARG A 152 10.92 -6.00 18.67
N THR A 153 10.17 -5.25 19.47
CA THR A 153 8.71 -5.34 19.50
C THR A 153 8.14 -4.45 18.40
N LEU A 154 7.34 -5.03 17.50
CA LEU A 154 6.68 -4.32 16.40
C LEU A 154 5.17 -4.41 16.56
N ARG A 155 4.49 -3.26 16.41
CA ARG A 155 3.03 -3.17 16.35
C ARG A 155 2.56 -3.13 14.91
N ILE A 156 1.64 -4.02 14.58
CA ILE A 156 1.12 -4.19 13.22
C ILE A 156 -0.39 -4.04 13.26
N TYR A 157 -0.92 -3.10 12.48
CA TYR A 157 -2.35 -2.93 12.30
C TYR A 157 -2.75 -3.42 10.91
N GLY A 158 -3.83 -4.18 10.80
CA GLY A 158 -4.30 -4.71 9.53
C GLY A 158 -5.79 -4.49 9.31
N SER A 159 -6.17 -4.12 8.08
CA SER A 159 -7.57 -3.99 7.70
C SER A 159 -7.82 -4.34 6.23
N PRO A 160 -8.87 -5.14 5.93
CA PRO A 160 -9.26 -5.43 4.56
C PRO A 160 -10.04 -4.29 3.90
N ARG A 161 -10.39 -3.24 4.66
CA ARG A 161 -11.37 -2.24 4.23
C ARG A 161 -10.93 -1.43 3.01
N THR A 162 -11.83 -1.26 2.05
CA THR A 162 -11.66 -0.37 0.89
C THR A 162 -12.86 0.55 0.68
N PRO A 163 -12.69 1.75 0.08
CA PRO A 163 -13.82 2.58 -0.34
C PRO A 163 -14.68 1.83 -1.37
N LYS A 164 -16.00 1.89 -1.22
CA LYS A 164 -16.95 1.18 -2.07
C LYS A 164 -16.66 1.34 -3.57
N HIS A 165 -16.61 0.20 -4.26
CA HIS A 165 -16.53 0.06 -5.70
C HIS A 165 -17.24 -1.24 -6.10
N GLY A 166 -18.49 -1.14 -6.56
CA GLY A 166 -19.34 -2.31 -6.80
C GLY A 166 -20.00 -2.85 -5.54
N SER A 167 -20.15 -4.17 -5.46
CA SER A 167 -20.90 -4.89 -4.43
C SER A 167 -20.06 -5.99 -3.77
N TRP A 168 -18.77 -5.74 -3.58
CA TRP A 168 -17.83 -6.68 -2.96
C TRP A 168 -17.80 -6.53 -1.42
N PRO A 169 -17.36 -7.56 -0.67
CA PRO A 169 -17.18 -7.46 0.78
C PRO A 169 -16.06 -6.49 1.15
N PHE A 170 -15.93 -6.22 2.46
CA PHE A 170 -14.90 -5.36 3.05
C PHE A 170 -14.92 -3.92 2.51
N GLN A 171 -16.08 -3.44 2.07
CA GLN A 171 -16.25 -2.08 1.55
C GLN A 171 -17.00 -1.18 2.53
N TYR A 172 -16.56 0.08 2.63
CA TYR A 172 -17.28 1.13 3.35
C TYR A 172 -17.68 2.28 2.40
N PRO A 173 -18.68 3.11 2.76
CA PRO A 173 -19.09 4.24 1.95
C PRO A 173 -17.91 5.15 1.59
N ARG A 174 -17.79 5.50 0.29
CA ARG A 174 -16.68 6.34 -0.17
C ARG A 174 -16.75 7.71 0.49
N VAL A 175 -15.66 8.09 1.17
CA VAL A 175 -15.49 9.41 1.76
C VAL A 175 -14.96 10.36 0.67
N PRO A 176 -15.62 11.50 0.41
CA PRO A 176 -15.12 12.52 -0.51
C PRO A 176 -13.73 13.04 -0.13
N ALA A 177 -12.94 13.43 -1.11
CA ALA A 177 -11.56 13.88 -0.89
C ALA A 177 -11.47 15.20 -0.09
N ASP A 178 -12.52 16.01 -0.17
CA ASP A 178 -12.71 17.30 0.49
C ASP A 178 -13.47 17.20 1.82
N ALA A 179 -13.83 15.97 2.26
CA ALA A 179 -14.54 15.77 3.52
C ALA A 179 -13.67 16.23 4.71
N PRO A 180 -14.22 17.03 5.64
CA PRO A 180 -13.43 17.63 6.72
C PRO A 180 -13.02 16.63 7.81
N HIS A 181 -13.75 15.53 7.99
CA HIS A 181 -13.45 14.49 8.99
C HIS A 181 -14.08 13.15 8.59
N THR A 182 -13.48 12.07 9.08
CA THR A 182 -13.99 10.70 8.96
C THR A 182 -13.39 9.80 10.03
N ASP A 183 -14.21 8.93 10.60
CA ASP A 183 -13.81 8.00 11.66
C ASP A 183 -13.48 6.59 11.15
N VAL A 184 -13.53 6.36 9.82
CA VAL A 184 -13.31 5.02 9.23
C VAL A 184 -12.01 4.38 9.69
N TRP A 185 -10.98 5.20 9.89
CA TRP A 185 -9.63 4.77 10.26
C TRP A 185 -9.21 5.26 11.65
N SER A 186 -10.15 5.66 12.51
CA SER A 186 -9.83 6.24 13.84
C SER A 186 -9.22 5.22 14.81
N SER A 187 -9.47 3.92 14.58
CA SER A 187 -8.92 2.80 15.35
C SER A 187 -7.41 2.59 15.18
N ILE A 188 -6.80 3.10 14.11
CA ILE A 188 -5.36 2.92 13.87
C ILE A 188 -4.57 3.74 14.90
N SER A 189 -3.85 3.04 15.77
CA SER A 189 -3.00 3.63 16.79
C SER A 189 -1.83 4.41 16.19
N PRO A 190 -1.49 5.61 16.70
CA PRO A 190 -0.26 6.32 16.30
C PRO A 190 1.04 5.56 16.62
N ALA A 191 0.98 4.48 17.41
CA ALA A 191 2.11 3.62 17.72
C ALA A 191 2.29 2.44 16.74
N THR A 192 1.49 2.36 15.67
CA THR A 192 1.60 1.33 14.63
C THR A 192 2.92 1.49 13.85
N ASP A 193 3.78 0.47 13.89
CA ASP A 193 5.03 0.42 13.12
C ASP A 193 4.79 0.02 11.67
N ILE A 194 3.92 -0.97 11.45
CA ILE A 194 3.58 -1.51 10.14
C ILE A 194 2.06 -1.45 9.97
N LEU A 195 1.61 -0.74 8.94
CA LEU A 195 0.20 -0.74 8.53
C LEU A 195 0.01 -1.70 7.35
N VAL A 196 -1.04 -2.52 7.37
CA VAL A 196 -1.43 -3.38 6.25
C VAL A 196 -2.87 -3.05 5.88
N THR A 197 -3.09 -2.58 4.66
CA THR A 197 -4.44 -2.39 4.12
C THR A 197 -4.58 -3.05 2.78
N HIS A 198 -5.79 -3.41 2.35
CA HIS A 198 -5.93 -3.95 1.00
C HIS A 198 -5.73 -2.87 -0.08
N GLY A 199 -6.39 -1.72 0.06
CA GLY A 199 -6.30 -0.61 -0.91
C GLY A 199 -5.19 0.41 -0.63
N PRO A 200 -4.74 1.15 -1.65
CA PRO A 200 -3.74 2.20 -1.50
C PRO A 200 -4.31 3.50 -0.89
N PRO A 201 -3.47 4.33 -0.25
CA PRO A 201 -3.82 5.71 0.06
C PRO A 201 -3.87 6.55 -1.23
N MET A 202 -4.65 7.63 -1.22
CA MET A 202 -4.78 8.54 -2.37
C MET A 202 -3.42 9.14 -2.78
N SER A 203 -3.20 9.30 -4.09
CA SER A 203 -2.01 9.93 -4.71
C SER A 203 -0.70 9.15 -4.67
N HIS A 204 -0.68 7.98 -4.03
CA HIS A 204 0.54 7.19 -3.85
C HIS A 204 0.33 5.76 -4.30
N LEU A 205 1.09 5.35 -5.33
CA LEU A 205 1.02 4.00 -5.89
C LEU A 205 -0.42 3.54 -6.22
N ASP A 206 -1.28 4.49 -6.63
CA ASP A 206 -2.73 4.33 -6.76
C ASP A 206 -3.23 4.54 -8.20
N CYS A 207 -2.32 4.50 -9.17
CA CYS A 207 -2.60 4.75 -10.59
C CYS A 207 -3.27 6.11 -10.88
N GLY A 208 -3.05 7.12 -10.04
CA GLY A 208 -3.49 8.49 -10.28
C GLY A 208 -4.97 8.71 -9.97
N GLY A 209 -5.41 8.30 -8.78
CA GLY A 209 -6.74 8.64 -8.25
C GLY A 209 -7.62 7.47 -7.81
N LEU A 210 -7.11 6.23 -7.81
CA LEU A 210 -7.87 5.09 -7.28
C LEU A 210 -7.71 4.90 -5.76
N GLY A 211 -6.82 5.66 -5.12
CA GLY A 211 -6.53 5.53 -3.71
C GLY A 211 -7.55 6.21 -2.79
N CYS A 212 -7.43 5.90 -1.50
CA CYS A 212 -8.35 6.37 -0.48
C CYS A 212 -7.87 7.68 0.19
N ALA A 213 -8.71 8.73 0.12
CA ALA A 213 -8.45 10.01 0.78
C ALA A 213 -8.48 9.90 2.31
N ALA A 214 -9.45 9.17 2.86
CA ALA A 214 -9.56 8.94 4.31
C ALA A 214 -8.33 8.22 4.87
N LEU A 215 -7.78 7.27 4.12
CA LEU A 215 -6.57 6.54 4.50
C LEU A 215 -5.33 7.43 4.44
N LEU A 216 -5.25 8.32 3.45
CA LEU A 216 -4.16 9.32 3.38
C LEU A 216 -4.16 10.24 4.62
N GLU A 217 -5.33 10.72 5.07
CA GLU A 217 -5.41 11.50 6.32
C GLU A 217 -5.04 10.67 7.55
N ALA A 218 -5.40 9.39 7.59
CA ALA A 218 -4.97 8.50 8.66
C ALA A 218 -3.44 8.35 8.69
N LEU A 219 -2.79 8.26 7.53
CA LEU A 219 -1.32 8.19 7.45
C LEU A 219 -0.64 9.47 7.95
N TRP A 220 -1.19 10.66 7.69
CA TRP A 220 -0.68 11.91 8.25
C TRP A 220 -0.68 11.93 9.78
N ARG A 221 -1.65 11.24 10.39
CA ARG A 221 -1.79 11.09 11.84
C ARG A 221 -0.89 9.99 12.40
N VAL A 222 -0.87 8.82 11.76
CA VAL A 222 -0.22 7.60 12.29
C VAL A 222 1.26 7.52 11.93
N ARG A 223 1.62 7.86 10.68
CA ARG A 223 3.00 7.85 10.16
C ARG A 223 3.75 6.54 10.46
N PRO A 224 3.21 5.38 10.04
CA PRO A 224 3.88 4.10 10.27
C PRO A 224 5.24 4.07 9.56
N ARG A 225 6.16 3.20 9.98
CA ARG A 225 7.46 3.03 9.30
C ARG A 225 7.26 2.42 7.91
N VAL A 226 6.33 1.48 7.79
CA VAL A 226 5.95 0.83 6.53
C VAL A 226 4.43 0.73 6.42
N HIS A 227 3.91 0.96 5.21
CA HIS A 227 2.52 0.67 4.86
C HIS A 227 2.49 -0.24 3.64
N VAL A 228 1.96 -1.46 3.82
CA VAL A 228 1.87 -2.50 2.78
C VAL A 228 0.42 -2.58 2.30
N PHE A 229 0.23 -2.58 0.98
CA PHE A 229 -1.07 -2.66 0.34
C PHE A 229 -1.00 -3.26 -1.06
N GLY A 230 -2.15 -3.36 -1.74
CA GLY A 230 -2.29 -3.93 -3.07
C GLY A 230 -3.45 -3.31 -3.83
N HIS A 231 -4.35 -4.13 -4.37
CA HIS A 231 -5.63 -3.80 -5.03
C HIS A 231 -5.50 -3.08 -6.38
N VAL A 232 -4.60 -2.10 -6.48
CA VAL A 232 -4.34 -1.34 -7.70
C VAL A 232 -3.07 -1.90 -8.36
N HIS A 233 -3.23 -2.95 -9.16
CA HIS A 233 -2.09 -3.71 -9.74
C HIS A 233 -1.12 -2.82 -10.55
N ALA A 234 -1.66 -1.88 -11.33
CA ALA A 234 -0.87 -0.94 -12.13
C ALA A 234 -0.03 0.04 -11.28
N GLY A 235 -0.37 0.17 -9.99
CA GLY A 235 0.35 0.98 -9.02
C GLY A 235 1.48 0.25 -8.31
N ARG A 236 1.73 -1.04 -8.60
CA ARG A 236 2.80 -1.82 -7.96
C ARG A 236 4.11 -1.03 -7.90
N GLY A 237 4.73 -0.99 -6.72
CA GLY A 237 6.00 -0.32 -6.53
C GLY A 237 6.33 -0.02 -5.08
N LEU A 238 7.39 0.75 -4.90
CA LEU A 238 7.86 1.24 -3.61
C LEU A 238 8.00 2.76 -3.70
N GLU A 239 7.55 3.44 -2.66
CA GLU A 239 7.63 4.89 -2.57
C GLU A 239 7.94 5.29 -1.11
N ARG A 240 8.82 6.29 -0.91
CA ARG A 240 9.06 6.85 0.42
C ARG A 240 8.42 8.22 0.54
N VAL A 241 7.49 8.35 1.48
CA VAL A 241 6.80 9.60 1.77
C VAL A 241 7.42 10.26 3.00
N ALA A 242 7.73 11.55 2.89
CA ALA A 242 8.19 12.36 4.02
C ALA A 242 7.07 13.33 4.44
N TRP A 243 6.78 13.43 5.74
CA TRP A 243 5.61 14.15 6.25
C TRP A 243 5.85 15.66 6.40
N GLY A 244 6.16 16.32 5.28
CA GLY A 244 6.50 17.75 5.18
C GLY A 244 5.45 18.63 4.51
N ARG A 245 5.64 19.95 4.50
CA ARG A 245 4.63 20.88 3.94
C ARG A 245 4.53 20.78 2.42
N SER A 246 5.64 20.53 1.76
CA SER A 246 5.69 20.23 0.33
C SER A 246 4.91 18.95 -0.01
N GLN A 247 5.02 17.90 0.82
CA GLN A 247 4.23 16.67 0.67
C GLN A 247 2.73 16.97 0.76
N ARG A 248 2.31 17.67 1.81
CA ARG A 248 0.91 18.08 1.99
C ARG A 248 0.40 18.91 0.81
N ALA A 249 1.25 19.80 0.26
CA ALA A 249 0.90 20.61 -0.90
C ALA A 249 0.78 19.80 -2.19
N TYR A 250 1.65 18.80 -2.43
CA TYR A 250 1.53 17.88 -3.56
C TYR A 250 0.20 17.14 -3.53
N GLU A 251 -0.13 16.51 -2.40
CA GLU A 251 -1.40 15.82 -2.22
C GLU A 251 -2.60 16.78 -2.32
N GLY A 252 -2.44 18.05 -1.93
CA GLY A 252 -3.44 19.10 -2.14
C GLY A 252 -3.73 19.32 -3.61
N VAL A 253 -2.70 19.33 -4.47
CA VAL A 253 -2.90 19.38 -5.94
C VAL A 253 -3.67 18.16 -6.43
N CYS A 254 -3.33 16.96 -5.95
CA CYS A 254 -4.03 15.72 -6.30
C CYS A 254 -5.49 15.70 -5.82
N ARG A 255 -5.84 16.43 -4.75
CA ARG A 255 -7.23 16.66 -4.32
C ARG A 255 -7.97 17.73 -5.13
N GLY A 256 -7.29 18.43 -6.04
CA GLY A 256 -7.89 19.44 -6.91
C GLY A 256 -7.62 20.90 -6.52
N GLU A 257 -6.63 21.20 -5.66
CA GLU A 257 -6.25 22.61 -5.35
C GLU A 257 -5.70 23.38 -6.57
N GLY A 258 -5.41 22.68 -7.68
CA GLY A 258 -5.03 23.28 -8.95
C GLY A 258 -3.75 24.12 -8.88
N TRP A 259 -3.75 25.29 -9.52
CA TRP A 259 -2.58 26.17 -9.61
C TRP A 259 -2.15 26.75 -8.27
N LEU A 260 -3.10 26.99 -7.35
CA LEU A 260 -2.77 27.47 -6.00
C LEU A 260 -2.00 26.40 -5.22
N GLY A 261 -2.44 25.13 -5.31
CA GLY A 261 -1.73 24.00 -4.73
C GLY A 261 -0.32 23.85 -5.32
N LEU A 262 -0.17 24.00 -6.64
CA LEU A 262 1.14 23.93 -7.30
C LEU A 262 2.08 25.05 -6.83
N ALA A 263 1.57 26.28 -6.67
CA ALA A 263 2.34 27.40 -6.13
C ALA A 263 2.81 27.12 -4.69
N LYS A 264 1.94 26.57 -3.83
CA LYS A 264 2.30 26.11 -2.47
C LYS A 264 3.39 25.04 -2.52
N LEU A 265 3.27 24.05 -3.40
CA LEU A 265 4.24 22.96 -3.55
C LEU A 265 5.62 23.51 -3.93
N LEU A 266 5.70 24.38 -4.93
CA LEU A 266 6.95 25.00 -5.37
C LEU A 266 7.58 25.83 -4.25
N CYS A 267 6.77 26.64 -3.55
CA CYS A 267 7.21 27.46 -2.43
C CYS A 267 7.78 26.59 -1.28
N TRP A 268 7.04 25.59 -0.81
CA TRP A 268 7.50 24.74 0.29
C TRP A 268 8.71 23.89 -0.10
N THR A 269 8.77 23.41 -1.34
CA THR A 269 9.94 22.67 -1.84
C THR A 269 11.20 23.55 -1.82
N PHE A 270 11.08 24.82 -2.21
CA PHE A 270 12.17 25.78 -2.13
C PHE A 270 12.59 26.07 -0.68
N VAL A 271 11.62 26.33 0.21
CA VAL A 271 11.87 26.60 1.63
C VAL A 271 12.56 25.42 2.33
N GLU A 272 12.10 24.19 2.09
CA GLU A 272 12.67 22.98 2.67
C GLU A 272 14.09 22.69 2.13
N LYS A 273 14.36 23.04 0.86
CA LYS A 273 15.70 22.95 0.28
C LYS A 273 16.67 23.94 0.95
N LEU A 274 16.23 25.17 1.22
CA LEU A 274 17.04 26.18 1.92
C LEU A 274 17.32 25.82 3.38
N ARG A 275 16.33 25.26 4.08
CA ARG A 275 16.45 24.91 5.51
C ARG A 275 17.30 23.66 5.77
N GLY A 276 17.71 22.95 4.72
CA GLY A 276 18.44 21.68 4.86
C GLY A 276 17.57 20.65 5.57
N SER A 277 16.52 20.18 4.87
CA SER A 277 15.55 19.15 5.34
C SER A 277 16.05 18.32 6.52
N LEU A 278 15.43 18.52 7.68
CA LEU A 278 15.49 17.56 8.77
C LEU A 278 15.07 16.21 8.20
N GLN A 279 15.90 15.18 8.38
CA GLN A 279 15.54 13.82 8.03
C GLN A 279 14.40 13.40 8.95
N ASP A 280 13.19 13.41 8.42
CA ASP A 280 12.08 12.64 8.98
C ASP A 280 12.22 11.22 8.43
N ASP A 281 12.15 10.21 9.30
CA ASP A 281 12.22 8.79 8.95
C ASP A 281 10.89 8.33 8.33
N GLY A 282 10.49 9.03 7.26
CA GLY A 282 9.18 8.94 6.64
C GLY A 282 8.76 7.53 6.22
N THR A 283 7.48 7.36 5.92
CA THR A 283 6.85 6.06 5.67
C THR A 283 7.29 5.45 4.34
N VAL A 284 7.62 4.17 4.34
CA VAL A 284 7.77 3.37 3.11
C VAL A 284 6.43 2.79 2.72
N LEU A 285 5.90 3.21 1.58
CA LEU A 285 4.70 2.68 0.96
C LEU A 285 5.09 1.54 0.02
N VAL A 286 4.38 0.42 0.12
CA VAL A 286 4.63 -0.79 -0.69
C VAL A 286 3.32 -1.26 -1.30
N ASN A 287 3.13 -0.97 -2.59
CA ASN A 287 2.10 -1.63 -3.37
C ASN A 287 2.65 -2.98 -3.85
N ALA A 288 2.27 -4.03 -3.15
CA ALA A 288 2.81 -5.37 -3.25
C ALA A 288 2.05 -6.28 -4.23
N ALA A 289 1.14 -5.72 -5.06
CA ALA A 289 0.36 -6.49 -6.03
C ALA A 289 1.24 -7.40 -6.88
N ALA A 290 1.04 -8.72 -6.76
CA ALA A 290 1.91 -9.75 -7.31
C ALA A 290 1.58 -10.11 -8.75
N VAL A 291 0.45 -9.61 -9.26
CA VAL A 291 0.04 -9.76 -10.64
C VAL A 291 0.01 -8.41 -11.35
N GLY A 292 0.01 -8.46 -12.67
CA GLY A 292 -0.14 -7.29 -13.51
C GLY A 292 -0.08 -7.65 -14.98
N GLY A 293 0.02 -6.64 -15.85
CA GLY A 293 -0.13 -6.84 -17.29
C GLY A 293 -1.60 -6.85 -17.71
N LEU A 294 -1.89 -7.38 -18.90
CA LEU A 294 -3.26 -7.37 -19.42
C LEU A 294 -3.99 -8.59 -18.88
N ARG A 295 -5.02 -8.39 -18.04
CA ARG A 295 -5.73 -9.47 -17.33
C ARG A 295 -4.82 -10.29 -16.41
N ASP A 296 -3.88 -9.62 -15.75
CA ASP A 296 -3.05 -10.24 -14.72
C ASP A 296 -2.26 -11.45 -15.23
N ASP A 297 -1.74 -11.35 -16.46
CA ASP A 297 -0.96 -12.40 -17.13
C ASP A 297 0.49 -12.50 -16.62
N ARG A 298 0.98 -11.49 -15.88
CA ARG A 298 2.33 -11.47 -15.32
C ARG A 298 2.33 -11.88 -13.85
N ARG A 299 3.44 -12.51 -13.43
CA ARG A 299 3.73 -12.86 -12.03
C ARG A 299 4.96 -12.06 -11.61
N LEU A 300 4.75 -11.08 -10.74
CA LEU A 300 5.74 -10.07 -10.36
C LEU A 300 6.41 -10.40 -9.01
N GLY A 301 5.86 -11.36 -8.26
CA GLY A 301 6.41 -11.82 -6.99
C GLY A 301 6.34 -10.80 -5.87
N ALA A 302 7.04 -11.10 -4.77
CA ALA A 302 7.08 -10.24 -3.59
C ALA A 302 8.05 -9.04 -3.74
N ILE A 303 7.82 -8.00 -2.95
CA ILE A 303 8.73 -6.87 -2.73
C ILE A 303 9.34 -7.02 -1.33
N VAL A 304 10.65 -6.80 -1.21
CA VAL A 304 11.34 -6.86 0.09
C VAL A 304 11.65 -5.46 0.58
N VAL A 305 11.32 -5.17 1.84
CA VAL A 305 11.69 -3.92 2.52
C VAL A 305 12.37 -4.20 3.86
N HIS A 306 13.13 -3.21 4.34
CA HIS A 306 13.96 -3.33 5.54
C HIS A 306 13.60 -2.26 6.57
N ILE A 307 13.49 -2.67 7.84
CA ILE A 307 13.22 -1.77 8.99
C ILE A 307 14.10 -2.03 10.22
#